data_AF-A0A5J4QRL1-F1
#
_entry.id   AF-A0A5J4QRL1-F1
#
_cell.length_a   1.000
_cell.length_b   1.000
_cell.length_c   1.000
_cell.angle_alpha   90.00
_cell.angle_beta   90.00
_cell.angle_gamma   90.00
#
_symmetry.space_group_name_H-M   'P 1'
#
loop_
_entity.id
_entity.type
_entity.pdbx_description
1 polymer ?
#
loop_
_entity_poly.entity_id
_entity_poly.type
_entity_poly.pdbx_seq_one_letter_code
_entity_poly.pdbx_strand_id
1 'polypeptide(L)'
;WKDPETRLLHFIGKDNIVFHCIVFPAMLKAEGSYILPDNVPANEFLNLEGDKISTSRNWAVWLHEYLDEFPGKQDILRYVLTANAPETKDNDFTWKDFQARNNNELVAIYGNFVNRAMILTWKHFDGKVPATNDLTDYDKETLKEFTNVKTEVERLLDTFRFRDAQKEAMNLARIGNKYLADTEPWKLASTDIERVKTILNISLQLAANLTIAFEPFLPFSSEKLRRMLNINGVNWEDFGKANLLPPEHQLNTSELLFEKIEDNVIEVQIQKLLDTKKVNEASEYKAKPVRENIEFDDFMKLDIRVGTVLECRKVPKADKLLQLKIDDGLETRTIVSGIAKYYNPEELIGKQICFIANLTPRALKGIASEGMILSAEDYDGSLAVVIPEKKMKAGSEVK
;
A
#
# COMPACT_ATOMS: atom_id res chain seq x y z
N TRP A 1 -22.88 -26.43 -17.96
CA TRP A 1 -21.68 -27.25 -17.73
C TRP A 1 -21.96 -28.74 -17.98
N LYS A 2 -22.56 -29.10 -19.12
CA LYS A 2 -22.80 -30.49 -19.52
C LYS A 2 -22.20 -30.84 -20.88
N ASP A 3 -21.73 -29.82 -21.60
CA ASP A 3 -21.05 -29.97 -22.88
C ASP A 3 -19.60 -30.40 -22.63
N PRO A 4 -19.16 -31.58 -23.13
CA PRO A 4 -17.79 -32.08 -22.96
C PRO A 4 -16.70 -31.16 -23.53
N GLU A 5 -17.02 -30.31 -24.51
CA GLU A 5 -16.07 -29.38 -25.14
C GLU A 5 -15.88 -28.09 -24.32
N THR A 6 -16.67 -27.89 -23.26
CA THR A 6 -16.54 -26.71 -22.40
C THR A 6 -15.33 -26.85 -21.47
N ARG A 7 -14.40 -25.91 -21.55
CA ARG A 7 -13.34 -25.74 -20.54
C ARG A 7 -13.88 -24.97 -19.33
N LEU A 8 -14.08 -25.66 -18.21
CA LEU A 8 -14.58 -25.05 -16.97
C LEU A 8 -13.44 -24.65 -16.03
N LEU A 9 -13.33 -23.36 -15.71
CA LEU A 9 -12.29 -22.80 -14.83
C LEU A 9 -12.91 -22.20 -13.57
N HIS A 10 -12.35 -22.52 -12.40
CA HIS A 10 -12.80 -21.98 -11.11
C HIS A 10 -11.71 -21.12 -10.46
N PHE A 11 -11.84 -19.79 -10.56
CA PHE A 11 -10.97 -18.85 -9.85
C PHE A 11 -11.46 -18.66 -8.42
N ILE A 12 -10.62 -19.00 -7.44
CA ILE A 12 -11.00 -19.01 -6.02
C ILE A 12 -9.85 -18.53 -5.11
N GLY A 13 -10.16 -18.25 -3.84
CA GLY A 13 -9.15 -18.17 -2.78
C GLY A 13 -8.79 -19.56 -2.24
N LYS A 14 -7.59 -19.71 -1.65
CA LYS A 14 -7.05 -21.01 -1.20
C LYS A 14 -7.96 -21.79 -0.24
N ASP A 15 -8.73 -21.09 0.59
CA ASP A 15 -9.65 -21.73 1.55
C ASP A 15 -10.75 -22.55 0.86
N ASN A 16 -11.04 -22.26 -0.41
CA ASN A 16 -12.08 -22.93 -1.18
C ASN A 16 -11.58 -24.16 -1.96
N ILE A 17 -10.28 -24.47 -1.94
CA ILE A 17 -9.70 -25.57 -2.73
C ILE A 17 -10.38 -26.90 -2.43
N VAL A 18 -10.60 -27.24 -1.15
CA VAL A 18 -11.25 -28.51 -0.76
C VAL A 18 -12.67 -28.61 -1.34
N PHE A 19 -13.41 -27.50 -1.35
CA PHE A 19 -14.77 -27.50 -1.89
C PHE A 19 -14.78 -27.67 -3.41
N HIS A 20 -13.89 -27.00 -4.14
CA HIS A 20 -13.88 -27.01 -5.61
C HIS A 20 -13.11 -28.18 -6.24
N CYS A 21 -12.20 -28.82 -5.49
CA CYS A 21 -11.41 -29.95 -5.97
C CYS A 21 -11.87 -31.31 -5.44
N ILE A 22 -12.67 -31.36 -4.37
CA ILE A 22 -13.14 -32.61 -3.76
C ILE A 22 -14.67 -32.65 -3.64
N VAL A 23 -15.25 -31.76 -2.84
CA VAL A 23 -16.68 -31.83 -2.49
C VAL A 23 -17.56 -31.66 -3.73
N PHE A 24 -17.36 -30.56 -4.46
CA PHE A 24 -18.16 -30.24 -5.64
C PHE A 24 -17.93 -31.25 -6.78
N PRO A 25 -16.69 -31.62 -7.16
CA PRO A 25 -16.46 -32.69 -8.13
C PRO A 25 -17.10 -34.04 -7.74
N ALA A 26 -17.12 -34.42 -6.46
CA ALA A 26 -17.80 -35.64 -6.02
C ALA A 26 -19.32 -35.55 -6.24
N MET A 27 -19.94 -34.40 -5.95
CA MET A 27 -21.36 -34.16 -6.22
C MET A 27 -21.67 -34.20 -7.71
N LEU A 28 -20.84 -33.57 -8.55
CA LEU A 28 -21.01 -33.58 -10.01
C LEU A 28 -20.89 -35.00 -10.58
N LYS A 29 -19.92 -35.79 -10.10
CA LYS A 29 -19.76 -37.19 -10.49
C LYS A 29 -20.96 -38.04 -10.06
N ALA A 30 -21.52 -37.80 -8.88
CA ALA A 30 -22.69 -38.53 -8.38
C ALA A 30 -23.95 -38.24 -9.20
N GLU A 31 -24.11 -37.01 -9.69
CA GLU A 31 -25.21 -36.65 -10.61
C GLU A 31 -24.98 -37.20 -12.03
N GLY A 32 -23.74 -37.16 -12.52
CA GLY A 32 -23.30 -37.92 -13.70
C GLY A 32 -23.47 -37.23 -15.07
N SER A 33 -24.11 -36.05 -15.14
CA SER A 33 -24.33 -35.32 -16.41
C SER A 33 -23.52 -34.04 -16.55
N TYR A 34 -22.82 -33.60 -15.49
CA TYR A 34 -21.99 -32.40 -15.50
C TYR A 34 -20.52 -32.71 -15.81
N ILE A 35 -19.84 -31.78 -16.49
CA ILE A 35 -18.38 -31.80 -16.64
C ILE A 35 -17.69 -31.38 -15.33
N LEU A 36 -16.44 -31.78 -15.17
CA LEU A 36 -15.60 -31.38 -14.05
C LEU A 36 -14.81 -30.10 -14.37
N PRO A 37 -14.38 -29.34 -13.35
CA PRO A 37 -13.44 -28.25 -13.57
C PRO A 37 -12.16 -28.77 -14.23
N ASP A 38 -11.76 -28.15 -15.34
CA ASP A 38 -10.50 -28.40 -16.03
C ASP A 38 -9.32 -27.91 -15.18
N ASN A 39 -9.50 -26.74 -14.55
CA ASN A 39 -8.53 -26.18 -13.62
C ASN A 39 -9.21 -25.34 -12.54
N VAL A 40 -8.55 -25.21 -11.40
CA VAL A 40 -9.01 -24.43 -10.24
C VAL A 40 -7.89 -23.49 -9.81
N PRO A 41 -7.64 -22.39 -10.55
CA PRO A 41 -6.64 -21.41 -10.13
C PRO A 41 -7.02 -20.81 -8.78
N ALA A 42 -6.16 -21.02 -7.78
CA ALA A 42 -6.36 -20.54 -6.43
C ALA A 42 -5.29 -19.50 -6.07
N ASN A 43 -5.69 -18.44 -5.39
CA ASN A 43 -4.76 -17.45 -4.85
C ASN A 43 -4.67 -17.51 -3.33
N GLU A 44 -3.49 -17.16 -2.83
CA GLU A 44 -3.18 -16.98 -1.42
C GLU A 44 -3.81 -15.68 -0.90
N PHE A 45 -3.54 -15.29 0.36
CA PHE A 45 -4.18 -14.11 0.93
C PHE A 45 -3.49 -12.81 0.53
N LEU A 46 -4.29 -11.76 0.42
CA LEU A 46 -3.81 -10.38 0.38
C LEU A 46 -3.98 -9.75 1.76
N ASN A 47 -2.89 -9.28 2.34
CA ASN A 47 -2.86 -8.49 3.57
C ASN A 47 -2.96 -6.99 3.23
N LEU A 48 -3.23 -6.17 4.23
CA LEU A 48 -3.34 -4.72 4.12
C LEU A 48 -2.46 -4.07 5.20
N GLU A 49 -1.45 -3.30 4.77
CA GLU A 49 -0.51 -2.58 5.65
C GLU A 49 0.08 -3.49 6.75
N GLY A 50 0.47 -4.72 6.36
CA GLY A 50 1.08 -5.71 7.24
C GLY A 50 0.10 -6.53 8.10
N ASP A 51 -1.19 -6.19 8.11
CA ASP A 51 -2.22 -6.85 8.89
C ASP A 51 -3.23 -7.60 8.01
N LYS A 52 -3.81 -8.69 8.51
CA LYS A 52 -4.85 -9.45 7.80
C LYS A 52 -6.12 -8.61 7.64
N ILE A 53 -6.65 -8.55 6.41
CA ILE A 53 -7.94 -7.94 6.11
C ILE A 53 -9.02 -8.54 7.01
N SER A 54 -9.85 -7.69 7.62
CA SER A 54 -10.84 -8.10 8.62
C SER A 54 -12.04 -7.17 8.60
N THR A 55 -13.20 -7.72 8.20
CA THR A 55 -14.47 -6.98 8.19
C THR A 55 -14.95 -6.63 9.60
N SER A 56 -14.78 -7.54 10.57
CA SER A 56 -15.18 -7.31 11.97
C SER A 56 -14.37 -6.22 12.66
N ARG A 57 -13.10 -6.06 12.27
CA ARG A 57 -12.21 -4.99 12.76
C ARG A 57 -12.23 -3.76 11.85
N ASN A 58 -13.13 -3.71 10.87
CA ASN A 58 -13.19 -2.69 9.83
C ASN A 58 -11.82 -2.40 9.16
N TRP A 59 -10.94 -3.40 9.10
CA TRP A 59 -9.60 -3.28 8.52
C TRP A 59 -9.61 -3.80 7.09
N ALA A 60 -10.04 -2.94 6.17
CA ALA A 60 -10.13 -3.24 4.75
C ALA A 60 -10.09 -1.96 3.92
N VAL A 61 -9.77 -2.09 2.64
CA VAL A 61 -10.06 -1.06 1.63
C VAL A 61 -11.33 -1.50 0.91
N TRP A 62 -12.43 -0.79 1.14
CA TRP A 62 -13.71 -1.11 0.52
C TRP A 62 -13.78 -0.55 -0.89
N LEU A 63 -14.13 -1.39 -1.87
CA LEU A 63 -14.09 -1.00 -3.28
C LEU A 63 -14.99 0.21 -3.59
N HIS A 64 -16.17 0.30 -2.99
CA HIS A 64 -17.08 1.42 -3.24
C HIS A 64 -16.50 2.75 -2.70
N GLU A 65 -15.97 2.75 -1.49
CA GLU A 65 -15.28 3.91 -0.90
C GLU A 65 -14.07 4.31 -1.73
N TYR A 66 -13.27 3.33 -2.19
CA TYR A 66 -12.14 3.59 -3.09
C TYR A 66 -12.59 4.30 -4.37
N LEU A 67 -13.68 3.85 -5.00
CA LEU A 67 -14.16 4.44 -6.25
C LEU A 67 -14.69 5.87 -6.07
N ASP A 68 -15.30 6.15 -4.92
CA ASP A 68 -15.76 7.50 -4.58
C ASP A 68 -14.57 8.45 -4.32
N GLU A 69 -13.52 7.96 -3.67
CA GLU A 69 -12.35 8.75 -3.29
C GLU A 69 -11.30 8.88 -4.41
N PHE A 70 -11.27 7.91 -5.33
CA PHE A 70 -10.37 7.86 -6.49
C PHE A 70 -11.17 7.78 -7.80
N PRO A 71 -11.97 8.80 -8.15
CA PRO A 71 -12.81 8.77 -9.34
C PRO A 71 -11.97 8.61 -10.61
N GLY A 72 -12.37 7.69 -11.48
CA GLY A 72 -11.70 7.39 -12.75
C GLY A 72 -10.37 6.63 -12.63
N LYS A 73 -10.01 6.16 -11.43
CA LYS A 73 -8.73 5.48 -11.15
C LYS A 73 -8.88 3.99 -10.90
N GLN A 74 -10.00 3.37 -11.29
CA GLN A 74 -10.23 1.93 -11.16
C GLN A 74 -9.14 1.07 -11.81
N ASP A 75 -8.54 1.50 -12.93
CA ASP A 75 -7.46 0.77 -13.58
C ASP A 75 -6.15 0.81 -12.80
N ILE A 76 -5.91 1.88 -12.02
CA ILE A 76 -4.76 1.93 -11.13
C ILE A 76 -4.90 0.85 -10.05
N LEU A 77 -6.08 0.69 -9.46
CA LEU A 77 -6.35 -0.38 -8.50
C LEU A 77 -6.17 -1.76 -9.15
N ARG A 78 -6.71 -1.98 -10.35
CA ARG A 78 -6.53 -3.24 -11.08
C ARG A 78 -5.06 -3.55 -11.33
N TYR A 79 -4.29 -2.57 -11.82
CA TYR A 79 -2.87 -2.71 -12.07
C TYR A 79 -2.11 -3.14 -10.82
N VAL A 80 -2.36 -2.47 -9.69
CA VAL A 80 -1.66 -2.72 -8.43
C VAL A 80 -2.07 -4.07 -7.84
N LEU A 81 -3.35 -4.41 -7.85
CA LEU A 81 -3.83 -5.70 -7.35
C LEU A 81 -3.31 -6.87 -8.20
N THR A 82 -3.21 -6.72 -9.52
CA THR A 82 -2.59 -7.75 -10.38
C THR A 82 -1.08 -7.81 -10.18
N ALA A 83 -0.39 -6.68 -10.05
CA ALA A 83 1.04 -6.64 -9.73
C ALA A 83 1.34 -7.32 -8.37
N ASN A 84 0.42 -7.19 -7.43
CA ASN A 84 0.50 -7.77 -6.10
C ASN A 84 -0.31 -9.06 -5.95
N ALA A 85 -0.77 -9.68 -7.05
CA ALA A 85 -1.58 -10.89 -6.98
C ALA A 85 -0.87 -11.99 -6.16
N PRO A 86 -1.50 -12.53 -5.11
CA PRO A 86 -0.90 -13.55 -4.25
C PRO A 86 -0.97 -14.94 -4.91
N GLU A 87 -0.33 -15.09 -6.08
CA GLU A 87 -0.40 -16.31 -6.90
C GLU A 87 0.29 -17.52 -6.25
N THR A 88 1.39 -17.30 -5.52
CA THR A 88 2.22 -18.39 -4.96
C THR A 88 2.45 -18.31 -3.46
N LYS A 89 2.23 -17.13 -2.87
CA LYS A 89 2.34 -16.87 -1.44
C LYS A 89 1.49 -15.65 -1.10
N ASP A 90 1.16 -15.51 0.18
CA ASP A 90 0.52 -14.31 0.69
C ASP A 90 1.30 -13.06 0.25
N ASN A 91 0.60 -11.99 -0.08
CA ASN A 91 1.18 -10.71 -0.45
C ASN A 91 0.54 -9.58 0.37
N ASP A 92 1.13 -8.39 0.33
CA ASP A 92 0.67 -7.24 1.12
C ASP A 92 0.37 -6.06 0.20
N PHE A 93 -0.83 -5.50 0.35
CA PHE A 93 -1.18 -4.22 -0.23
C PHE A 93 -0.75 -3.11 0.73
N THR A 94 0.06 -2.18 0.23
CA THR A 94 0.36 -0.93 0.93
C THR A 94 0.01 0.25 0.05
N TRP A 95 -0.48 1.33 0.65
CA TRP A 95 -0.80 2.56 -0.07
C TRP A 95 0.45 3.20 -0.70
N LYS A 96 1.62 3.01 -0.08
CA LYS A 96 2.91 3.44 -0.65
C LYS A 96 3.28 2.66 -1.90
N ASP A 97 3.11 1.33 -1.92
CA ASP A 97 3.34 0.56 -3.14
C ASP A 97 2.32 0.91 -4.23
N PHE A 98 1.04 1.08 -3.86
CA PHE A 98 0.00 1.55 -4.78
C PHE A 98 0.39 2.86 -5.49
N GLN A 99 0.86 3.85 -4.72
CA GLN A 99 1.37 5.11 -5.26
C GLN A 99 2.60 4.91 -6.13
N ALA A 100 3.57 4.12 -5.67
CA ALA A 100 4.82 3.87 -6.38
C ALA A 100 4.59 3.19 -7.73
N ARG A 101 3.73 2.17 -7.79
CA ARG A 101 3.34 1.48 -9.03
C ARG A 101 2.69 2.44 -10.02
N ASN A 102 1.80 3.32 -9.55
CA ASN A 102 1.22 4.33 -10.42
C ASN A 102 2.27 5.31 -10.93
N ASN A 103 3.00 5.97 -10.02
CA ASN A 103 3.87 7.09 -10.38
C ASN A 103 5.11 6.64 -11.17
N ASN A 104 5.69 5.49 -10.79
CA ASN A 104 6.95 5.03 -11.36
C ASN A 104 6.78 4.06 -12.54
N GLU A 105 5.60 3.45 -12.70
CA GLU A 105 5.35 2.53 -13.83
C GLU A 105 4.28 3.07 -14.77
N LEU A 106 3.04 3.26 -14.29
CA LEU A 106 1.96 3.74 -15.16
C LEU A 106 2.25 5.14 -15.71
N VAL A 107 2.65 6.09 -14.87
CA VAL A 107 2.97 7.45 -15.32
C VAL A 107 4.34 7.49 -16.00
N ALA A 108 5.40 7.05 -15.31
CA ALA A 108 6.77 7.28 -15.78
C ALA A 108 7.23 6.34 -16.92
N ILE A 109 6.58 5.19 -17.13
CA ILE A 109 6.93 4.26 -18.21
C ILE A 109 5.85 4.28 -19.29
N TYR A 110 4.63 3.82 -18.98
CA TYR A 110 3.57 3.68 -19.97
C TYR A 110 3.10 5.05 -20.47
N GLY A 111 2.62 5.91 -19.57
CA GLY A 111 2.16 7.26 -19.88
C GLY A 111 3.23 8.09 -20.58
N ASN A 112 4.48 8.05 -20.10
CA ASN A 112 5.60 8.76 -20.71
C ASN A 112 5.88 8.32 -22.16
N PHE A 113 5.88 7.01 -22.43
CA PHE A 113 6.12 6.50 -23.79
C PHE A 113 5.05 7.00 -24.76
N VAL A 114 3.78 6.78 -24.42
CA VAL A 114 2.63 7.19 -25.23
C VAL A 114 2.68 8.71 -25.47
N ASN A 115 2.90 9.48 -24.41
CA ASN A 115 2.93 10.93 -24.48
C ASN A 115 4.04 11.43 -25.42
N ARG A 116 5.27 10.87 -25.32
CA ARG A 116 6.38 11.22 -26.22
C ARG A 116 6.09 10.87 -27.67
N ALA A 117 5.58 9.67 -27.95
CA ALA A 117 5.24 9.25 -29.30
C ALA A 117 4.19 10.18 -29.93
N MET A 118 3.12 10.50 -29.18
CA MET A 118 2.06 11.37 -29.67
C MET A 118 2.50 12.82 -29.84
N ILE A 119 3.18 13.42 -28.83
CA ILE A 119 3.61 14.82 -28.89
C ILE A 119 4.59 15.05 -30.04
N LEU A 120 5.57 14.14 -30.24
CA LEU A 120 6.51 14.27 -31.34
C LEU A 120 5.80 14.16 -32.70
N THR A 121 4.78 13.29 -32.80
CA THR A 121 3.99 13.14 -34.03
C THR A 121 3.16 14.40 -34.31
N TRP A 122 2.51 14.97 -33.29
CA TRP A 122 1.82 16.26 -33.41
C TRP A 122 2.76 17.39 -33.80
N LYS A 123 3.93 17.46 -33.16
CA LYS A 123 4.93 18.52 -33.39
C LYS A 123 5.51 18.49 -34.81
N HIS A 124 5.80 17.31 -35.35
CA HIS A 124 6.54 17.17 -36.61
C HIS A 124 5.67 16.82 -37.81
N PHE A 125 4.50 16.22 -37.59
CA PHE A 125 3.64 15.66 -38.64
C PHE A 125 2.15 16.02 -38.46
N ASP A 126 1.83 17.04 -37.66
CA ASP A 126 0.46 17.54 -37.46
C ASP A 126 -0.54 16.44 -37.01
N GLY A 127 -0.03 15.48 -36.23
CA GLY A 127 -0.82 14.38 -35.69
C GLY A 127 -1.13 13.30 -36.72
N LYS A 128 -0.55 13.36 -37.92
CA LYS A 128 -0.68 12.32 -38.93
C LYS A 128 0.40 11.27 -38.78
N VAL A 129 0.00 10.00 -38.87
CA VAL A 129 0.92 8.86 -38.83
C VAL A 129 1.83 8.91 -40.07
N PRO A 130 3.15 9.08 -39.92
CA PRO A 130 4.05 9.14 -41.07
C PRO A 130 4.24 7.75 -41.70
N ALA A 131 4.55 7.68 -43.00
CA ALA A 131 4.95 6.42 -43.64
C ALA A 131 6.35 5.96 -43.17
N THR A 132 6.55 4.64 -43.06
CA THR A 132 7.88 4.07 -42.82
C THR A 132 8.72 4.11 -44.10
N ASN A 133 9.99 4.48 -43.96
CA ASN A 133 11.03 4.29 -44.97
C ASN A 133 11.83 2.99 -44.69
N ASP A 134 13.00 2.84 -45.31
CA ASP A 134 13.89 1.70 -45.09
C ASP A 134 14.18 1.45 -43.60
N LEU A 135 14.01 0.20 -43.19
CA LEU A 135 14.23 -0.24 -41.82
C LEU A 135 15.72 -0.53 -41.59
N THR A 136 16.29 0.12 -40.57
CA THR A 136 17.60 -0.22 -40.05
C THR A 136 17.56 -1.57 -39.33
N ASP A 137 18.72 -2.17 -39.05
CA ASP A 137 18.76 -3.44 -38.32
C ASP A 137 18.22 -3.29 -36.89
N TYR A 138 18.42 -2.13 -36.26
CA TYR A 138 17.85 -1.82 -34.96
C TYR A 138 16.31 -1.72 -34.98
N ASP A 139 15.72 -1.20 -36.07
CA ASP A 139 14.26 -1.19 -36.23
C ASP A 139 13.70 -2.61 -36.35
N LYS A 140 14.36 -3.45 -37.15
CA LYS A 140 13.97 -4.85 -37.33
C LYS A 140 14.10 -5.64 -36.02
N GLU A 141 15.15 -5.40 -35.26
CA GLU A 141 15.34 -6.01 -33.93
C GLU A 141 14.24 -5.58 -32.96
N THR A 142 13.91 -4.28 -32.93
CA THR A 142 12.82 -3.73 -32.09
C THR A 142 11.47 -4.35 -32.45
N LEU A 143 11.15 -4.47 -33.74
CA LEU A 143 9.90 -5.10 -34.21
C LEU A 143 9.85 -6.61 -33.89
N LYS A 144 11.00 -7.28 -33.87
CA LYS A 144 11.10 -8.68 -33.46
C LYS A 144 10.87 -8.84 -31.95
N GLU A 145 11.51 -8.00 -31.13
CA GLU A 145 11.31 -8.00 -29.67
C GLU A 145 9.83 -7.76 -29.33
N PHE A 146 9.22 -6.79 -30.01
CA PHE A 146 7.79 -6.50 -29.97
C PHE A 146 6.90 -7.71 -30.26
N THR A 147 7.18 -8.45 -31.33
CA THR A 147 6.35 -9.61 -31.72
C THR A 147 6.40 -10.72 -30.66
N ASN A 148 7.54 -10.89 -30.00
CA ASN A 148 7.71 -11.90 -28.96
C ASN A 148 6.88 -11.61 -27.69
N VAL A 149 6.55 -10.34 -27.41
CA VAL A 149 5.72 -9.95 -26.26
C VAL A 149 4.35 -10.65 -26.33
N LYS A 150 3.73 -10.72 -27.50
CA LYS A 150 2.43 -11.40 -27.68
C LYS A 150 2.50 -12.85 -27.21
N THR A 151 3.43 -13.61 -27.78
CA THR A 151 3.61 -15.04 -27.51
C THR A 151 3.78 -15.29 -26.01
N GLU A 152 4.56 -14.45 -25.34
CA GLU A 152 4.83 -14.61 -23.92
C GLU A 152 3.63 -14.21 -23.04
N VAL A 153 2.94 -13.12 -23.37
CA VAL A 153 1.69 -12.71 -22.68
C VAL A 153 0.63 -13.81 -22.80
N GLU A 154 0.41 -14.37 -23.99
CA GLU A 154 -0.54 -15.47 -24.23
C GLU A 154 -0.19 -16.69 -23.38
N ARG A 155 1.08 -17.13 -23.45
CA ARG A 155 1.58 -18.27 -22.66
C ARG A 155 1.37 -18.08 -21.15
N LEU A 156 1.59 -16.86 -20.64
CA LEU A 156 1.42 -16.54 -19.23
C LEU A 156 -0.05 -16.49 -18.83
N LEU A 157 -0.93 -15.93 -19.66
CA LEU A 157 -2.38 -15.91 -19.41
C LEU A 157 -2.98 -17.32 -19.43
N ASP A 158 -2.57 -18.16 -20.38
CA ASP A 158 -3.04 -19.57 -20.48
C ASP A 158 -2.64 -20.43 -19.27
N THR A 159 -1.57 -20.02 -18.59
CA THR A 159 -1.05 -20.68 -17.39
C THR A 159 -1.38 -19.93 -16.10
N PHE A 160 -2.28 -18.95 -16.16
CA PHE A 160 -2.80 -18.18 -15.01
C PHE A 160 -1.72 -17.39 -14.25
N ARG A 161 -0.68 -16.95 -14.94
CA ARG A 161 0.44 -16.14 -14.41
C ARG A 161 0.22 -14.66 -14.71
N PHE A 162 -0.87 -14.11 -14.19
CA PHE A 162 -1.34 -12.74 -14.49
C PHE A 162 -0.33 -11.66 -14.12
N ARG A 163 0.36 -11.81 -12.97
CA ARG A 163 1.38 -10.85 -12.54
C ARG A 163 2.51 -10.74 -13.54
N ASP A 164 2.96 -11.88 -14.06
CA ASP A 164 4.06 -11.89 -15.02
C ASP A 164 3.58 -11.50 -16.41
N ALA A 165 2.35 -11.85 -16.80
CA ALA A 165 1.72 -11.36 -18.03
C ALA A 165 1.61 -9.83 -18.04
N GLN A 166 1.20 -9.20 -16.93
CA GLN A 166 1.16 -7.75 -16.82
C GLN A 166 2.55 -7.11 -16.90
N LYS A 167 3.57 -7.74 -16.31
CA LYS A 167 4.96 -7.25 -16.43
C LYS A 167 5.46 -7.31 -17.87
N GLU A 168 5.10 -8.36 -18.60
CA GLU A 168 5.43 -8.52 -20.02
C GLU A 168 4.66 -7.50 -20.88
N ALA A 169 3.38 -7.26 -20.61
CA ALA A 169 2.64 -6.17 -21.25
C ALA A 169 3.32 -4.80 -21.00
N MET A 170 3.81 -4.53 -19.79
CA MET A 170 4.58 -3.32 -19.49
C MET A 170 5.95 -3.28 -20.20
N ASN A 171 6.53 -4.45 -20.53
CA ASN A 171 7.76 -4.53 -21.30
C ASN A 171 7.61 -3.86 -22.68
N LEU A 172 6.43 -3.94 -23.29
CA LEU A 172 6.14 -3.25 -24.56
C LEU A 172 6.36 -1.73 -24.47
N ALA A 173 5.94 -1.09 -23.38
CA ALA A 173 6.19 0.34 -23.16
C ALA A 173 7.66 0.63 -22.84
N ARG A 174 8.38 -0.31 -22.23
CA ARG A 174 9.84 -0.19 -21.98
C ARG A 174 10.62 -0.27 -23.28
N ILE A 175 10.29 -1.20 -24.18
CA ILE A 175 10.84 -1.32 -25.53
C ILE A 175 10.65 0.00 -26.27
N GLY A 176 9.43 0.55 -26.27
CA GLY A 176 9.14 1.82 -26.92
C GLY A 176 9.92 3.00 -26.33
N ASN A 177 10.03 3.10 -24.99
CA ASN A 177 10.84 4.14 -24.35
C ASN A 177 12.32 4.03 -24.73
N LYS A 178 12.87 2.82 -24.72
CA LYS A 178 14.26 2.53 -25.10
C LYS A 178 14.51 2.89 -26.56
N TYR A 179 13.62 2.46 -27.45
CA TYR A 179 13.70 2.75 -28.88
C TYR A 179 13.73 4.27 -29.14
N LEU A 180 12.83 5.03 -28.51
CA LEU A 180 12.84 6.51 -28.61
C LEU A 180 14.10 7.12 -27.98
N ALA A 181 14.59 6.57 -26.86
CA ALA A 181 15.79 7.04 -26.18
C ALA A 181 17.06 6.85 -27.03
N ASP A 182 17.22 5.68 -27.63
CA ASP A 182 18.40 5.32 -28.41
C ASP A 182 18.41 6.00 -29.79
N THR A 183 17.24 6.23 -30.39
CA THR A 183 17.13 6.84 -31.73
C THR A 183 17.04 8.36 -31.73
N GLU A 184 16.76 8.98 -30.58
CA GLU A 184 16.73 10.44 -30.36
C GLU A 184 16.03 11.26 -31.47
N PRO A 185 14.76 10.96 -31.85
CA PRO A 185 14.08 11.64 -32.96
C PRO A 185 13.97 13.16 -32.79
N TRP A 186 13.98 13.68 -31.57
CA TRP A 186 13.97 15.13 -31.30
C TRP A 186 15.26 15.83 -31.72
N LYS A 187 16.40 15.12 -31.79
CA LYS A 187 17.66 15.65 -32.34
C LYS A 187 17.71 15.49 -33.85
N LEU A 188 17.20 14.36 -34.36
CA LEU A 188 17.21 14.06 -35.80
C LEU A 188 16.22 14.94 -36.60
N ALA A 189 15.19 15.50 -35.98
CA ALA A 189 14.16 16.27 -36.69
C ALA A 189 14.69 17.44 -37.52
N SER A 190 15.84 18.02 -37.17
CA SER A 190 16.47 19.10 -37.94
C SER A 190 17.37 18.63 -39.09
N THR A 191 17.83 17.37 -39.06
CA THR A 191 18.87 16.87 -39.99
C THR A 191 18.40 15.72 -40.85
N ASP A 192 17.50 14.87 -40.36
CA ASP A 192 16.99 13.69 -41.06
C ASP A 192 15.53 13.42 -40.68
N ILE A 193 14.64 14.19 -41.29
CA ILE A 193 13.19 14.07 -41.04
C ILE A 193 12.63 12.75 -41.57
N GLU A 194 13.23 12.17 -42.61
CA GLU A 194 12.82 10.88 -43.18
C GLU A 194 13.09 9.73 -42.21
N ARG A 195 14.18 9.79 -41.44
CA ARG A 195 14.43 8.85 -40.35
C ARG A 195 13.42 9.01 -39.21
N VAL A 196 13.07 10.24 -38.85
CA VAL A 196 12.07 10.52 -37.80
C VAL A 196 10.70 9.95 -38.16
N LYS A 197 10.31 9.96 -39.44
CA LYS A 197 9.08 9.31 -39.91
C LYS A 197 9.03 7.82 -39.53
N THR A 198 10.08 7.06 -39.85
CA THR A 198 10.15 5.63 -39.50
C THR A 198 10.11 5.40 -37.99
N ILE A 199 10.88 6.19 -37.22
CA ILE A 199 10.94 6.07 -35.76
C ILE A 199 9.56 6.30 -35.12
N LEU A 200 8.87 7.38 -35.52
CA LEU A 200 7.57 7.71 -34.95
C LEU A 200 6.48 6.75 -35.45
N ASN A 201 6.54 6.26 -36.68
CA ASN A 201 5.61 5.22 -37.12
C ASN A 201 5.73 3.98 -36.22
N ILE A 202 6.93 3.41 -36.05
CA ILE A 202 7.16 2.23 -35.21
C ILE A 202 6.70 2.49 -33.77
N SER A 203 7.01 3.67 -33.23
CA SER A 203 6.58 4.06 -31.87
C SER A 203 5.05 4.11 -31.74
N LEU A 204 4.33 4.57 -32.75
CA LEU A 204 2.87 4.59 -32.77
C LEU A 204 2.28 3.17 -32.92
N GLN A 205 2.91 2.28 -33.69
CA GLN A 205 2.49 0.86 -33.75
C GLN A 205 2.63 0.19 -32.37
N LEU A 206 3.75 0.42 -31.68
CA LEU A 206 3.95 -0.04 -30.31
C LEU A 206 2.87 0.52 -29.36
N ALA A 207 2.55 1.81 -29.49
CA ALA A 207 1.49 2.45 -28.70
C ALA A 207 0.11 1.86 -28.98
N ALA A 208 -0.21 1.55 -30.25
CA ALA A 208 -1.45 0.88 -30.63
C ALA A 208 -1.55 -0.52 -30.03
N ASN A 209 -0.45 -1.29 -30.04
CA ASN A 209 -0.42 -2.62 -29.44
C ASN A 209 -0.57 -2.61 -27.91
N LEU A 210 -0.13 -1.54 -27.23
CA LEU A 210 -0.40 -1.37 -25.78
C LEU A 210 -1.91 -1.37 -25.48
N THR A 211 -2.75 -0.85 -26.38
CA THR A 211 -4.22 -0.87 -26.21
C THR A 211 -4.83 -2.28 -26.22
N ILE A 212 -4.12 -3.26 -26.77
CA ILE A 212 -4.55 -4.65 -26.85
C ILE A 212 -3.92 -5.43 -25.70
N ALA A 213 -2.60 -5.28 -25.52
CA ALA A 213 -1.83 -5.95 -24.46
C ALA A 213 -2.36 -5.64 -23.05
N PHE A 214 -2.76 -4.39 -22.81
CA PHE A 214 -3.28 -3.98 -21.50
C PHE A 214 -4.80 -4.11 -21.36
N GLU A 215 -5.58 -4.40 -22.41
CA GLU A 215 -7.05 -4.48 -22.29
C GLU A 215 -7.55 -5.46 -21.20
N PRO A 216 -6.97 -6.66 -21.00
CA PRO A 216 -7.35 -7.55 -19.91
C PRO A 216 -7.11 -6.96 -18.51
N PHE A 217 -6.14 -6.05 -18.39
CA PHE A 217 -5.68 -5.49 -17.12
C PHE A 217 -6.28 -4.11 -16.85
N LEU A 218 -6.28 -3.22 -17.85
CA LEU A 218 -6.62 -1.79 -17.78
C LEU A 218 -7.60 -1.41 -18.90
N PRO A 219 -8.84 -1.94 -18.88
CA PRO A 219 -9.79 -1.75 -19.98
C PRO A 219 -10.14 -0.28 -20.24
N PHE A 220 -10.22 0.57 -19.21
CA PHE A 220 -10.59 1.98 -19.37
C PHE A 220 -9.42 2.80 -19.91
N SER A 221 -8.19 2.54 -19.46
CA SER A 221 -6.98 3.15 -20.01
C SER A 221 -6.70 2.69 -21.43
N SER A 222 -6.94 1.42 -21.76
CA SER A 222 -6.86 0.92 -23.14
C SER A 222 -7.85 1.64 -24.04
N GLU A 223 -9.11 1.78 -23.63
CA GLU A 223 -10.13 2.55 -24.36
C GLU A 223 -9.75 4.03 -24.51
N LYS A 224 -9.24 4.66 -23.45
CA LYS A 224 -8.74 6.05 -23.50
C LYS A 224 -7.61 6.20 -24.52
N LEU A 225 -6.66 5.28 -24.54
CA LEU A 225 -5.58 5.28 -25.52
C LEU A 225 -6.08 4.99 -26.94
N ARG A 226 -7.09 4.12 -27.13
CA ARG A 226 -7.72 3.91 -28.44
C ARG A 226 -8.32 5.20 -28.98
N ARG A 227 -8.99 5.99 -28.13
CA ARG A 227 -9.51 7.31 -28.50
C ARG A 227 -8.40 8.28 -28.88
N MET A 228 -7.32 8.35 -28.09
CA MET A 228 -6.16 9.19 -28.40
C MET A 228 -5.53 8.83 -29.76
N LEU A 229 -5.39 7.53 -30.04
CA LEU A 229 -4.85 7.03 -31.31
C LEU A 229 -5.88 7.00 -32.45
N ASN A 230 -7.14 7.34 -32.17
CA ASN A 230 -8.26 7.28 -33.10
C ASN A 230 -8.40 5.90 -33.79
N ILE A 231 -8.24 4.81 -33.04
CA ILE A 231 -8.28 3.44 -33.56
C ILE A 231 -9.55 2.72 -33.08
N ASN A 232 -10.23 2.04 -34.01
CA ASN A 232 -11.45 1.29 -33.74
C ASN A 232 -11.31 -0.16 -34.24
N GLY A 233 -11.98 -1.10 -33.56
CA GLY A 233 -12.12 -2.48 -34.05
C GLY A 233 -10.87 -3.35 -34.00
N VAL A 234 -9.87 -2.98 -33.18
CA VAL A 234 -8.74 -3.87 -32.90
C VAL A 234 -9.12 -4.93 -31.88
N ASN A 235 -8.69 -6.16 -32.13
CA ASN A 235 -8.95 -7.33 -31.29
C ASN A 235 -7.64 -8.01 -30.90
N TRP A 236 -7.73 -9.05 -30.05
CA TRP A 236 -6.55 -9.81 -29.60
C TRP A 236 -5.69 -10.37 -30.74
N GLU A 237 -6.31 -10.80 -31.84
CA GLU A 237 -5.61 -11.30 -33.04
C GLU A 237 -4.72 -10.25 -33.72
N ASP A 238 -5.00 -8.96 -33.48
CA ASP A 238 -4.22 -7.85 -34.00
C ASP A 238 -2.98 -7.54 -33.14
N PHE A 239 -2.90 -8.11 -31.93
CA PHE A 239 -1.72 -7.97 -31.09
C PHE A 239 -0.49 -8.54 -31.83
N GLY A 240 0.62 -7.82 -31.80
CA GLY A 240 1.86 -8.17 -32.49
C GLY A 240 1.94 -7.65 -33.94
N LYS A 241 0.90 -7.01 -34.47
CA LYS A 241 0.95 -6.43 -35.82
C LYS A 241 1.61 -5.05 -35.83
N ALA A 242 2.43 -4.79 -36.85
CA ALA A 242 3.15 -3.54 -37.04
C ALA A 242 2.48 -2.58 -38.06
N ASN A 243 1.19 -2.77 -38.34
CA ASN A 243 0.43 -2.01 -39.34
C ASN A 243 -0.98 -1.63 -38.86
N LEU A 244 -1.15 -1.46 -37.54
CA LEU A 244 -2.44 -1.09 -36.93
C LEU A 244 -2.84 0.36 -37.26
N LEU A 245 -1.86 1.22 -37.47
CA LEU A 245 -2.05 2.62 -37.84
C LEU A 245 -1.49 2.85 -39.25
N PRO A 246 -2.33 3.00 -40.28
CA PRO A 246 -1.86 3.24 -41.64
C PRO A 246 -1.24 4.65 -41.77
N PRO A 247 -0.35 4.88 -42.76
CA PRO A 247 0.14 6.22 -43.06
C PRO A 247 -1.00 7.21 -43.34
N GLU A 248 -0.80 8.48 -43.00
CA GLU A 248 -1.79 9.57 -43.06
C GLU A 248 -2.99 9.43 -42.10
N HIS A 249 -3.06 8.37 -41.30
CA HIS A 249 -4.06 8.25 -40.25
C HIS A 249 -3.96 9.41 -39.25
N GLN A 250 -5.09 10.04 -38.94
CA GLN A 250 -5.15 11.19 -38.05
C GLN A 250 -5.34 10.76 -36.60
N LEU A 251 -4.36 11.08 -35.76
CA LEU A 251 -4.46 10.96 -34.31
C LEU A 251 -5.38 12.04 -33.75
N ASN A 252 -5.99 11.76 -32.59
CA ASN A 252 -6.70 12.78 -31.81
C ASN A 252 -5.71 13.55 -30.91
N THR A 253 -6.21 14.60 -30.26
CA THR A 253 -5.42 15.40 -29.32
C THR A 253 -4.90 14.56 -28.17
N SER A 254 -3.65 14.80 -27.78
CA SER A 254 -3.02 14.11 -26.65
C SER A 254 -3.56 14.60 -25.32
N GLU A 255 -3.81 13.65 -24.41
CA GLU A 255 -4.10 13.87 -23.01
C GLU A 255 -3.22 12.97 -22.14
N LEU A 256 -3.15 13.23 -20.83
CA LEU A 256 -2.40 12.36 -19.91
C LEU A 256 -3.14 11.04 -19.74
N LEU A 257 -2.47 9.92 -20.03
CA LEU A 257 -3.06 8.59 -19.86
C LEU A 257 -3.28 8.27 -18.37
N PHE A 258 -2.30 8.62 -17.54
CA PHE A 258 -2.32 8.46 -16.08
C PHE A 258 -1.86 9.75 -15.40
N GLU A 259 -2.41 10.04 -14.23
CA GLU A 259 -2.05 11.16 -13.38
C GLU A 259 -1.19 10.68 -12.21
N LYS A 260 -0.29 11.54 -11.72
CA LYS A 260 0.44 11.24 -10.48
C LYS A 260 -0.51 11.25 -9.30
N ILE A 261 -0.23 10.36 -8.35
CA ILE A 261 -0.87 10.35 -7.04
C ILE A 261 0.06 11.06 -6.07
N GLU A 262 -0.42 12.17 -5.51
CA GLU A 262 0.31 13.01 -4.57
C GLU A 262 0.37 12.37 -3.16
N ASP A 263 1.41 12.70 -2.40
CA ASP A 263 1.68 12.11 -1.08
C ASP A 263 0.53 12.35 -0.10
N ASN A 264 -0.06 13.54 -0.11
CA ASN A 264 -1.16 13.89 0.78
C ASN A 264 -2.40 13.00 0.57
N VAL A 265 -2.66 12.54 -0.66
CA VAL A 265 -3.78 11.63 -0.96
C VAL A 265 -3.56 10.29 -0.26
N ILE A 266 -2.31 9.81 -0.25
CA ILE A 266 -1.93 8.55 0.38
C ILE A 266 -1.89 8.65 1.90
N GLU A 267 -1.37 9.75 2.43
CA GLU A 267 -1.33 10.03 3.86
C GLU A 267 -2.73 9.99 4.48
N VAL A 268 -3.74 10.54 3.79
CA VAL A 268 -5.15 10.47 4.23
C VAL A 268 -5.61 9.01 4.37
N GLN A 269 -5.28 8.15 3.41
CA GLN A 269 -5.69 6.74 3.45
C GLN A 269 -5.00 5.96 4.56
N ILE A 270 -3.70 6.19 4.75
CA ILE A 270 -2.93 5.59 5.84
C ILE A 270 -3.49 6.05 7.19
N GLN A 271 -3.82 7.34 7.33
CA GLN A 271 -4.37 7.87 8.58
C GLN A 271 -5.71 7.24 8.94
N LYS A 272 -6.61 7.02 7.97
CA LYS A 272 -7.88 6.30 8.19
C LYS A 272 -7.67 4.90 8.77
N LEU A 273 -6.68 4.18 8.24
CA LEU A 273 -6.32 2.85 8.75
C LEU A 273 -5.76 2.96 10.18
N LEU A 274 -4.82 3.89 10.43
CA LEU A 274 -4.27 4.10 11.78
C LEU A 274 -5.35 4.46 12.82
N ASP A 275 -6.32 5.28 12.45
CA ASP A 275 -7.43 5.64 13.33
C ASP A 275 -8.32 4.43 13.62
N THR A 276 -8.60 3.62 12.60
CA THR A 276 -9.31 2.34 12.77
C THR A 276 -8.55 1.39 13.69
N LYS A 277 -7.23 1.30 13.55
CA LYS A 277 -6.38 0.47 14.41
C LYS A 277 -6.44 0.90 15.87
N LYS A 278 -6.38 2.21 16.15
CA LYS A 278 -6.52 2.76 17.50
C LYS A 278 -7.88 2.44 18.12
N VAL A 279 -8.96 2.55 17.34
CA VAL A 279 -10.31 2.20 17.81
C VAL A 279 -10.40 0.72 18.15
N ASN A 280 -9.83 -0.16 17.32
CA ASN A 280 -9.78 -1.59 17.57
C ASN A 280 -8.99 -1.92 18.85
N GLU A 281 -7.79 -1.37 19.01
CA GLU A 281 -6.94 -1.57 20.19
C GLU A 281 -7.64 -1.13 21.49
N ALA A 282 -8.37 -0.01 21.47
CA ALA A 282 -9.17 0.45 22.60
C ALA A 282 -10.33 -0.52 22.90
N SER A 283 -11.01 -1.04 21.87
CA SER A 283 -12.14 -1.96 22.03
C SER A 283 -11.74 -3.38 22.47
N GLU A 284 -10.54 -3.83 22.09
CA GLU A 284 -10.01 -5.15 22.43
C GLU A 284 -9.27 -5.16 23.77
N TYR A 285 -9.12 -4.00 24.44
CA TYR A 285 -8.47 -3.92 25.72
C TYR A 285 -9.15 -4.83 26.76
N LYS A 286 -8.36 -5.75 27.30
CA LYS A 286 -8.74 -6.58 28.44
C LYS A 286 -7.81 -6.23 29.59
N ALA A 287 -8.40 -5.80 30.71
CA ALA A 287 -7.67 -5.57 31.94
C ALA A 287 -6.86 -6.83 32.31
N LYS A 288 -5.62 -6.62 32.76
CA LYS A 288 -4.77 -7.72 33.24
C LYS A 288 -5.51 -8.45 34.37
N PRO A 289 -5.40 -9.79 34.47
CA PRO A 289 -6.00 -10.53 35.58
C PRO A 289 -5.60 -9.92 36.91
N VAL A 290 -6.57 -9.83 37.83
CA VAL A 290 -6.29 -9.43 39.21
C VAL A 290 -5.26 -10.40 39.78
N ARG A 291 -4.24 -9.87 40.46
CA ARG A 291 -3.22 -10.70 41.13
C ARG A 291 -3.87 -11.56 42.22
N GLU A 292 -3.15 -12.58 42.68
CA GLU A 292 -3.58 -13.39 43.82
C GLU A 292 -3.90 -12.52 45.04
N ASN A 293 -4.87 -12.98 45.85
CA ASN A 293 -5.24 -12.29 47.08
C ASN A 293 -4.03 -12.23 48.03
N ILE A 294 -3.86 -11.08 48.68
CA ILE A 294 -2.89 -10.89 49.75
C ILE A 294 -3.62 -10.67 51.08
N GLU A 295 -2.95 -10.96 52.19
CA GLU A 295 -3.48 -10.65 53.51
C GLU A 295 -3.48 -9.13 53.73
N PHE A 296 -4.43 -8.61 54.50
CA PHE A 296 -4.52 -7.16 54.78
C PHE A 296 -3.24 -6.60 55.42
N ASP A 297 -2.55 -7.41 56.23
CA ASP A 297 -1.28 -7.07 56.85
C ASP A 297 -0.17 -6.78 55.82
N ASP A 298 -0.24 -7.36 54.62
CA ASP A 298 0.71 -7.06 53.55
C ASP A 298 0.48 -5.67 52.95
N PHE A 299 -0.77 -5.20 52.88
CA PHE A 299 -1.08 -3.82 52.49
C PHE A 299 -0.61 -2.83 53.58
N MET A 300 -0.84 -3.15 54.85
CA MET A 300 -0.39 -2.33 55.98
C MET A 300 1.14 -2.19 56.08
N LYS A 301 1.91 -3.09 55.43
CA LYS A 301 3.37 -2.94 55.30
C LYS A 301 3.76 -1.83 54.32
N LEU A 302 2.88 -1.33 53.46
CA LEU A 302 3.16 -0.24 52.52
C LEU A 302 2.78 1.10 53.15
N ASP A 303 3.75 2.02 53.25
CA ASP A 303 3.48 3.39 53.69
C ASP A 303 3.18 4.24 52.45
N ILE A 304 1.90 4.34 52.08
CA ILE A 304 1.45 5.14 50.94
C ILE A 304 1.00 6.51 51.43
N ARG A 305 1.56 7.58 50.87
CA ARG A 305 1.26 8.96 51.28
C ARG A 305 0.92 9.87 50.10
N VAL A 306 0.20 10.94 50.41
CA VAL A 306 -0.01 12.07 49.52
C VAL A 306 1.05 13.13 49.80
N GLY A 307 1.80 13.52 48.76
CA GLY A 307 2.80 14.58 48.84
C GLY A 307 2.59 15.66 47.80
N THR A 308 3.07 16.87 48.09
CA THR A 308 2.99 18.00 47.14
C THR A 308 4.31 18.13 46.40
N VAL A 309 4.28 18.15 45.06
CA VAL A 309 5.49 18.35 44.26
C VAL A 309 5.94 19.80 44.39
N LEU A 310 7.12 20.02 44.97
CA LEU A 310 7.73 21.35 45.13
C LEU A 310 8.58 21.72 43.91
N GLU A 311 9.38 20.77 43.44
CA GLU A 311 10.26 20.95 42.28
C GLU A 311 10.18 19.71 41.40
N CYS A 312 10.18 19.90 40.08
CA CYS A 312 10.29 18.81 39.12
C CYS A 312 11.30 19.20 38.04
N ARG A 313 12.20 18.29 37.67
CA ARG A 313 13.17 18.52 36.59
C ARG A 313 13.48 17.23 35.84
N LYS A 314 13.85 17.35 34.55
CA LYS A 314 14.34 16.21 33.76
C LYS A 314 15.70 15.76 34.29
N VAL A 315 15.92 14.45 34.35
CA VAL A 315 17.22 13.89 34.76
C VAL A 315 18.20 13.99 33.58
N PRO A 316 19.38 14.60 33.77
CA PRO A 316 20.39 14.68 32.71
C PRO A 316 20.77 13.31 32.16
N LYS A 317 20.83 13.17 30.83
CA LYS A 317 21.16 11.91 30.13
C LYS A 317 20.18 10.76 30.38
N ALA A 318 18.91 11.07 30.73
CA ALA A 318 17.85 10.09 30.88
C ALA A 318 16.49 10.64 30.43
N ASP A 319 16.16 10.44 29.16
CA ASP A 319 14.96 11.02 28.50
C ASP A 319 13.62 10.50 29.04
N LYS A 320 13.64 9.45 29.87
CA LYS A 320 12.44 8.84 30.47
C LYS A 320 12.22 9.24 31.93
N LEU A 321 13.17 9.92 32.57
CA LEU A 321 13.15 10.13 34.02
C LEU A 321 12.92 11.60 34.40
N LEU A 322 11.96 11.82 35.30
CA LEU A 322 11.79 13.07 36.05
C LEU A 322 12.31 12.88 37.48
N GLN A 323 13.02 13.87 37.99
CA GLN A 323 13.35 13.99 39.41
C GLN A 323 12.37 14.96 40.05
N LEU A 324 11.63 14.48 41.05
CA LEU A 324 10.66 15.23 41.82
C LEU A 324 11.16 15.43 43.24
N LYS A 325 11.08 16.66 43.74
CA LYS A 325 11.22 16.98 45.16
C LYS A 325 9.82 17.16 45.72
N ILE A 326 9.46 16.33 46.69
CA ILE A 326 8.09 16.23 47.21
C ILE A 326 8.11 16.61 48.69
N ASP A 327 7.15 17.45 49.09
CA ASP A 327 6.80 17.67 50.50
C ASP A 327 5.97 16.48 50.98
N ASP A 328 6.55 15.67 51.86
CA ASP A 328 5.89 14.50 52.46
C ASP A 328 5.29 14.79 53.85
N GLY A 329 5.18 16.06 54.25
CA GLY A 329 4.60 16.49 55.51
C GLY A 329 5.51 16.31 56.73
N LEU A 330 6.65 15.65 56.57
CA LEU A 330 7.70 15.54 57.58
C LEU A 330 8.95 16.30 57.13
N GLU A 331 9.46 15.93 55.95
CA GLU A 331 10.65 16.53 55.32
C GLU A 331 10.43 16.65 53.79
N THR A 332 11.49 17.04 53.07
CA THR A 332 11.49 16.98 51.60
C THR A 332 12.16 15.71 51.11
N ARG A 333 11.48 14.96 50.25
CA ARG A 333 11.95 13.70 49.69
C ARG A 333 12.26 13.81 48.21
N THR A 334 13.28 13.09 47.74
CA THR A 334 13.57 13.00 46.30
C THR A 334 13.06 11.69 45.72
N ILE A 335 12.18 11.76 44.71
CA ILE A 335 11.68 10.59 43.97
C ILE A 335 12.00 10.75 42.48
N VAL A 336 12.54 9.70 41.86
CA VAL A 336 12.82 9.64 40.43
C VAL A 336 11.82 8.71 39.76
N SER A 337 11.05 9.22 38.79
CA SER A 337 9.95 8.49 38.15
C SER A 337 10.08 8.45 36.62
N GLY A 338 9.66 7.32 36.04
CA GLY A 338 9.72 6.99 34.61
C GLY A 338 8.69 7.69 33.70
N ILE A 339 8.18 8.85 34.12
CA ILE A 339 7.00 9.51 33.52
C ILE A 339 7.36 10.69 32.59
N ALA A 340 8.64 10.91 32.28
CA ALA A 340 9.09 12.07 31.49
C ALA A 340 8.58 12.10 30.03
N LYS A 341 8.07 10.97 29.54
CA LYS A 341 7.44 10.86 28.22
C LYS A 341 6.00 11.39 28.19
N TYR A 342 5.36 11.46 29.34
CA TYR A 342 3.92 11.74 29.47
C TYR A 342 3.63 13.08 30.18
N TYR A 343 4.62 13.64 30.88
CA TYR A 343 4.48 14.90 31.59
C TYR A 343 5.68 15.81 31.35
N ASN A 344 5.41 17.10 31.18
CA ASN A 344 6.42 18.14 31.35
C ASN A 344 6.59 18.47 32.84
N PRO A 345 7.81 18.83 33.30
CA PRO A 345 8.05 19.13 34.71
C PRO A 345 7.11 20.18 35.30
N GLU A 346 6.77 21.20 34.52
CA GLU A 346 5.91 22.32 34.92
C GLU A 346 4.48 21.87 35.24
N GLU A 347 4.01 20.79 34.62
CA GLU A 347 2.66 20.25 34.82
C GLU A 347 2.51 19.52 36.16
N LEU A 348 3.62 19.15 36.79
CA LEU A 348 3.63 18.40 38.05
C LEU A 348 3.86 19.30 39.26
N ILE A 349 4.52 20.44 39.11
CA ILE A 349 4.79 21.37 40.22
C ILE A 349 3.46 21.85 40.83
N GLY A 350 3.35 21.76 42.16
CA GLY A 350 2.16 22.11 42.92
C GLY A 350 1.05 21.05 42.94
N LYS A 351 1.16 19.95 42.16
CA LYS A 351 0.19 18.85 42.24
C LYS A 351 0.42 17.98 43.47
N GLN A 352 -0.67 17.43 43.98
CA GLN A 352 -0.65 16.40 45.02
C GLN A 352 -0.69 15.03 44.37
N ILE A 353 0.28 14.18 44.71
CA ILE A 353 0.44 12.85 44.11
C ILE A 353 0.60 11.79 45.20
N CYS A 354 0.14 10.58 44.91
CA CYS A 354 0.34 9.42 45.79
C CYS A 354 1.68 8.75 45.51
N PHE A 355 2.40 8.37 46.55
CA PHE A 355 3.67 7.66 46.44
C PHE A 355 3.86 6.68 47.61
N ILE A 356 4.70 5.67 47.41
CA ILE A 356 5.13 4.74 48.47
C ILE A 356 6.39 5.29 49.11
N ALA A 357 6.35 5.53 50.42
CA ALA A 357 7.39 6.22 51.19
C ALA A 357 8.43 5.28 51.82
N ASN A 358 8.07 4.00 52.08
CA ASN A 358 8.90 3.07 52.84
C ASN A 358 9.59 1.98 52.01
N LEU A 359 9.78 2.21 50.70
CA LEU A 359 10.65 1.36 49.88
C LEU A 359 12.13 1.69 50.14
N THR A 360 12.99 0.67 50.07
CA THR A 360 14.43 0.87 50.17
C THR A 360 14.92 1.83 49.08
N PRO A 361 15.67 2.90 49.40
CA PRO A 361 16.15 3.85 48.40
C PRO A 361 16.96 3.17 47.31
N ARG A 362 16.69 3.54 46.05
CA ARG A 362 17.38 2.99 44.88
C ARG A 362 18.04 4.09 44.07
N ALA A 363 19.31 3.91 43.71
CA ALA A 363 20.01 4.81 42.82
C ALA A 363 19.53 4.63 41.37
N LEU A 364 18.93 5.68 40.79
CA LEU A 364 18.54 5.76 39.40
C LEU A 364 19.38 6.84 38.72
N LYS A 365 20.27 6.43 37.80
CA LYS A 365 21.19 7.34 37.08
C LYS A 365 22.00 8.26 38.01
N GLY A 366 22.41 7.73 39.18
CA GLY A 366 23.21 8.45 40.17
C GLY A 366 22.42 9.31 41.16
N ILE A 367 21.09 9.36 41.05
CA ILE A 367 20.20 10.04 42.01
C ILE A 367 19.54 8.98 42.90
N ALA A 368 19.59 9.17 44.22
CA ALA A 368 18.86 8.32 45.16
C ALA A 368 17.35 8.62 45.06
N SER A 369 16.54 7.62 44.69
CA SER A 369 15.08 7.69 44.72
C SER A 369 14.58 7.06 46.01
N GLU A 370 13.94 7.85 46.85
CA GLU A 370 13.54 7.50 48.22
C GLU A 370 12.05 7.12 48.30
N GLY A 371 11.48 6.65 47.20
CA GLY A 371 10.09 6.23 47.08
C GLY A 371 9.71 5.91 45.65
N MET A 372 8.43 5.64 45.44
CA MET A 372 7.85 5.34 44.12
C MET A 372 6.52 6.07 43.93
N ILE A 373 6.40 6.87 42.87
CA ILE A 373 5.13 7.51 42.48
C ILE A 373 4.17 6.45 41.96
N LEU A 374 2.91 6.52 42.40
CA LEU A 374 1.84 5.69 41.88
C LEU A 374 1.28 6.30 40.60
N SER A 375 1.16 5.48 39.56
CA SER A 375 0.57 5.87 38.28
C SER A 375 -0.31 4.76 37.75
N ALA A 376 -1.46 5.12 37.18
CA ALA A 376 -2.28 4.22 36.39
C ALA A 376 -1.69 4.13 34.98
N GLU A 377 -1.62 2.92 34.44
CA GLU A 377 -1.23 2.65 33.05
C GLU A 377 -2.51 2.40 32.25
N ASP A 378 -2.75 3.18 31.20
CA ASP A 378 -3.89 3.01 30.31
C ASP A 378 -3.61 1.96 29.21
N TYR A 379 -4.61 1.62 28.40
CA TYR A 379 -4.50 0.58 27.36
C TYR A 379 -3.40 0.86 26.32
N ASP A 380 -3.09 2.13 26.07
CA ASP A 380 -2.05 2.58 25.14
C ASP A 380 -0.66 2.69 25.80
N GLY A 381 -0.55 2.31 27.08
CA GLY A 381 0.68 2.42 27.87
C GLY A 381 0.98 3.84 28.34
N SER A 382 0.06 4.79 28.20
CA SER A 382 0.18 6.11 28.82
C SER A 382 0.08 6.00 30.34
N LEU A 383 0.83 6.86 31.05
CA LEU A 383 0.84 6.86 32.52
C LEU A 383 0.15 8.12 33.05
N ALA A 384 -0.85 7.92 33.91
CA ALA A 384 -1.52 8.97 34.66
C ALA A 384 -1.13 8.90 36.14
N VAL A 385 -0.56 9.97 36.70
CA VAL A 385 -0.22 9.99 38.14
C VAL A 385 -1.49 9.92 39.00
N VAL A 386 -1.46 9.12 40.07
CA VAL A 386 -2.60 8.98 40.99
C VAL A 386 -2.65 10.21 41.90
N ILE A 387 -3.73 10.98 41.77
CA ILE A 387 -3.98 12.20 42.55
C ILE A 387 -5.18 12.00 43.48
N PRO A 388 -5.16 12.56 44.70
CA PRO A 388 -6.36 12.58 45.54
C PRO A 388 -7.40 13.52 44.93
N GLU A 389 -8.68 13.14 45.00
CA GLU A 389 -9.79 13.97 44.51
C GLU A 389 -9.90 15.30 45.29
N LYS A 390 -9.57 15.28 46.58
CA LYS A 390 -9.62 16.45 47.47
C LYS A 390 -8.21 16.89 47.86
N LYS A 391 -8.07 18.18 48.16
CA LYS A 391 -6.82 18.72 48.68
C LYS A 391 -6.54 18.15 50.07
N MET A 392 -5.40 17.49 50.22
CA MET A 392 -4.96 16.85 51.47
C MET A 392 -3.83 17.65 52.13
N LYS A 393 -3.57 17.41 53.42
CA LYS A 393 -2.33 17.87 54.04
C LYS A 393 -1.17 17.02 53.51
N ALA A 394 -0.02 17.62 53.24
CA ALA A 394 1.18 16.87 52.86
C ALA A 394 1.47 15.80 53.93
N GLY A 395 1.84 14.60 53.48
CA GLY A 395 2.09 13.46 54.35
C GLY A 395 0.86 12.70 54.82
N SER A 396 -0.35 13.05 54.33
CA SER A 396 -1.55 12.27 54.64
C SER A 396 -1.39 10.83 54.16
N GLU A 397 -1.64 9.87 55.05
CA GLU A 397 -1.61 8.44 54.79
C GLU A 397 -2.81 8.01 53.93
N VAL A 398 -2.56 7.17 52.92
CA VAL A 398 -3.59 6.51 52.11
C VAL A 398 -3.92 5.18 52.78
N LYS A 399 -5.19 4.97 53.12
CA LYS A 399 -5.69 3.80 53.87
C LYS A 399 -6.71 3.00 53.09
#